data_AF-A0A813UA81-F1
#
_entry.id   AF-A0A813UA81-F1
#
_cell.length_a   1.000
_cell.length_b   1.000
_cell.length_c   1.000
_cell.angle_alpha   90.00
_cell.angle_beta   90.00
_cell.angle_gamma   90.00
#
_symmetry.space_group_name_H-M   'P 1'
#
loop_
_entity.id
_entity.type
_entity.pdbx_description
1 polymer ?
#
loop_
_entity_poly.entity_id
_entity_poly.type
_entity_poly.pdbx_seq_one_letter_code
_entity_poly.pdbx_strand_id
1 'polypeptide(L)'
;MTETNVAIISNLLNDLSSYDYQYLANSQGNIYAHDELINTINEVIAILKIAVDKKVIYALPASFQSRVTYSNISSIITVLTKFKNSVLENNITTLEEAVLQTQNYIHTYGLNYLLSKSISVEETTNLVLENNILNKSLKENTKKINELAQQTDDIIKNLIAFKNEKETELNQISINLKNSTLSAEQIIQTQQDILKIKSSIDTVHANSKATLDGQQDLIRKLKNDIENAEKSIKFINTESLSSTEETKIIREDLKSLHGEAKRIYNELEKLLNPAIAKDLQQTFRKRKIWLFRSSIVWGIIALIIALSLGRYIYLIFETDGFTFELEKVFVVFLKLLAPATILYFAINQYTVSRTLEEEYAFRESVATSLMAYAEQIKTDPNRKEELIKETCGLSQPRRYNPPSYP
;
A
#
# COMPACT_ATOMS: atom_id res chain seq x y z
N MET A 1 -38.65 -71.47 82.23
CA MET A 1 -38.39 -71.34 83.68
C MET A 1 -38.13 -69.87 83.97
N THR A 2 -38.88 -69.20 84.84
CA THR A 2 -38.60 -67.81 85.24
C THR A 2 -37.60 -67.80 86.40
N GLU A 3 -36.71 -66.81 86.48
CA GLU A 3 -35.78 -66.62 87.61
C GLU A 3 -36.51 -66.65 88.97
N THR A 4 -37.76 -66.21 88.99
CA THR A 4 -38.68 -66.24 90.14
C THR A 4 -38.87 -67.64 90.74
N ASN A 5 -38.99 -68.69 89.93
CA ASN A 5 -39.25 -70.05 90.43
C ASN A 5 -38.01 -70.69 91.08
N VAL A 6 -36.81 -70.34 90.60
CA VAL A 6 -35.54 -70.80 91.21
C VAL A 6 -35.35 -70.14 92.57
N ALA A 7 -35.66 -68.85 92.69
CA ALA A 7 -35.60 -68.14 93.97
C ALA A 7 -36.53 -68.77 95.01
N ILE A 8 -37.76 -69.17 94.62
CA ILE A 8 -38.72 -69.84 95.52
C ILE A 8 -38.18 -71.19 96.02
N ILE A 9 -37.63 -72.02 95.12
CA ILE A 9 -37.06 -73.32 95.49
C ILE A 9 -35.85 -73.14 96.42
N SER A 10 -34.96 -72.17 96.11
CA SER A 10 -33.81 -71.86 96.95
C SER A 10 -34.21 -71.46 98.37
N ASN A 11 -35.26 -70.64 98.51
CA ASN A 11 -35.78 -70.23 99.81
C ASN A 11 -36.37 -71.41 100.59
N LEU A 12 -37.18 -72.26 99.95
CA LEU A 12 -37.74 -73.46 100.58
C LEU A 12 -36.67 -74.43 101.06
N LEU A 13 -35.59 -74.63 100.29
CA LEU A 13 -34.48 -75.51 100.67
C LEU A 13 -33.66 -74.94 101.83
N ASN A 14 -33.48 -73.62 101.89
CA ASN A 14 -32.81 -72.95 103.00
C ASN A 14 -33.62 -73.06 104.28
N ASP A 15 -34.93 -72.85 104.20
CA ASP A 15 -35.86 -73.07 105.33
C ASP A 15 -35.80 -74.51 105.81
N LEU A 16 -35.90 -75.49 104.91
CA LEU A 16 -35.85 -76.91 105.25
C LEU A 16 -34.52 -77.29 105.92
N SER A 17 -33.39 -76.79 105.42
CA SER A 17 -32.07 -77.07 106.01
C SER A 17 -31.88 -76.49 107.41
N SER A 18 -32.74 -75.57 107.84
CA SER A 18 -32.64 -74.90 109.14
C SER A 18 -33.40 -75.63 110.26
N TYR A 19 -34.23 -76.62 109.92
CA TYR A 19 -34.93 -77.42 110.93
C TYR A 19 -34.00 -78.47 111.53
N ASP A 20 -34.03 -78.59 112.85
CA ASP A 20 -33.44 -79.72 113.55
C ASP A 20 -34.39 -80.91 113.41
N TYR A 21 -33.97 -81.98 112.74
CA TYR A 21 -34.79 -83.16 112.51
C TYR A 21 -34.67 -84.21 113.64
N GLN A 22 -33.88 -83.95 114.70
CA GLN A 22 -33.72 -84.88 115.81
C GLN A 22 -34.99 -85.12 116.63
N TYR A 23 -36.00 -84.24 116.54
CA TYR A 23 -37.30 -84.48 117.19
C TYR A 23 -38.03 -85.72 116.64
N LEU A 24 -37.71 -86.16 115.42
CA LEU A 24 -38.26 -87.37 114.81
C LEU A 24 -37.80 -88.64 115.53
N ALA A 25 -36.68 -88.61 116.27
CA ALA A 25 -36.22 -89.76 117.04
C ALA A 25 -37.11 -90.07 118.28
N ASN A 26 -38.00 -89.15 118.67
CA ASN A 26 -38.79 -89.23 119.92
C ASN A 26 -40.28 -89.61 119.72
N SER A 27 -40.70 -89.91 118.49
CA SER A 27 -42.08 -90.32 118.16
C SER A 27 -42.28 -91.83 118.23
N GLN A 28 -43.49 -92.28 118.59
CA GLN A 28 -43.80 -93.71 118.70
C GLN A 28 -43.75 -94.43 117.34
N GLY A 29 -42.61 -95.06 117.05
CA GLY A 29 -42.36 -95.88 115.87
C GLY A 29 -40.96 -96.52 115.91
N ASN A 30 -40.71 -97.51 115.04
CA ASN A 30 -39.49 -98.32 115.00
C ASN A 30 -38.21 -97.47 114.82
N ILE A 31 -37.29 -97.49 115.79
CA ILE A 31 -36.10 -96.61 115.86
C ILE A 31 -35.22 -96.70 114.59
N TYR A 32 -35.11 -97.89 114.00
CA TYR A 32 -34.31 -98.11 112.79
C TYR A 32 -34.84 -97.40 111.52
N ALA A 33 -36.13 -97.08 111.44
CA ALA A 33 -36.70 -96.36 110.30
C ALA A 33 -36.46 -94.84 110.37
N HIS A 34 -36.16 -94.30 111.56
CA HIS A 34 -36.05 -92.86 111.77
C HIS A 34 -34.68 -92.30 111.33
N ASP A 35 -33.59 -93.01 111.62
CA ASP A 35 -32.24 -92.60 111.17
C ASP A 35 -32.11 -92.65 109.64
N GLU A 36 -32.74 -93.65 109.01
CA GLU A 36 -32.78 -93.78 107.55
C GLU A 36 -33.59 -92.64 106.91
N LEU A 37 -34.71 -92.26 107.52
CA LEU A 37 -35.50 -91.10 107.08
C LEU A 37 -34.72 -89.78 107.23
N ILE A 38 -34.04 -89.55 108.36
CA ILE A 38 -33.22 -88.34 108.57
C ILE A 38 -32.08 -88.26 107.54
N ASN A 39 -31.40 -89.36 107.27
CA ASN A 39 -30.35 -89.41 106.25
C ASN A 39 -30.91 -89.12 104.85
N THR A 40 -32.06 -89.70 104.52
CA THR A 40 -32.75 -89.46 103.24
C THR A 40 -33.18 -88.00 103.10
N ILE A 41 -33.71 -87.40 104.16
CA ILE A 41 -34.06 -85.96 104.22
C ILE A 41 -32.83 -85.11 103.89
N ASN A 42 -31.71 -85.36 104.57
CA ASN A 42 -30.49 -84.58 104.39
C ASN A 42 -29.89 -84.76 102.99
N GLU A 43 -29.90 -85.98 102.45
CA GLU A 43 -29.41 -86.27 101.11
C GLU A 43 -30.26 -85.58 100.02
N VAL A 44 -31.58 -85.67 100.13
CA VAL A 44 -32.53 -85.02 99.21
C VAL A 44 -32.34 -83.50 99.20
N ILE A 45 -32.22 -82.88 100.38
CA ILE A 45 -31.98 -81.44 100.51
C ILE A 45 -30.63 -81.05 99.89
N ALA A 46 -29.57 -81.82 100.17
CA ALA A 46 -28.23 -81.55 99.66
C ALA A 46 -28.16 -81.63 98.12
N ILE A 47 -28.75 -82.67 97.52
CA ILE A 47 -28.76 -82.84 96.06
C ILE A 47 -29.52 -81.69 95.39
N LEU A 48 -30.67 -81.28 95.94
CA LEU A 48 -31.45 -80.18 95.37
C LEU A 48 -30.74 -78.82 95.49
N LYS A 49 -30.05 -78.55 96.61
CA LYS A 49 -29.22 -77.35 96.76
C LYS A 49 -28.12 -77.28 95.71
N ILE A 50 -27.38 -78.37 95.55
CA ILE A 50 -26.32 -78.44 94.54
C ILE A 50 -26.90 -78.23 93.13
N ALA A 51 -28.08 -78.78 92.84
CA ALA A 51 -28.73 -78.61 91.55
C ALA A 51 -29.19 -77.16 91.28
N VAL A 52 -29.68 -76.45 92.30
CA VAL A 52 -30.00 -75.02 92.24
C VAL A 52 -28.74 -74.20 91.98
N ASP A 53 -27.70 -74.40 92.80
CA ASP A 53 -26.45 -73.63 92.75
C ASP A 53 -25.73 -73.80 91.41
N LYS A 54 -25.66 -75.04 90.91
CA LYS A 54 -25.04 -75.37 89.62
C LYS A 54 -25.94 -75.05 88.41
N LYS A 55 -27.11 -74.47 88.62
CA LYS A 55 -28.10 -74.16 87.56
C LYS A 55 -28.48 -75.40 86.72
N VAL A 56 -28.35 -76.60 87.27
CA VAL A 56 -28.64 -77.86 86.56
C VAL A 56 -30.15 -78.05 86.38
N ILE A 57 -30.96 -77.42 87.22
CA ILE A 57 -32.43 -77.41 87.07
C ILE A 57 -32.85 -76.80 85.71
N TYR A 58 -32.06 -75.89 85.13
CA TYR A 58 -32.31 -75.33 83.79
C TYR A 58 -32.01 -76.32 82.65
N ALA A 59 -31.17 -77.33 82.91
CA ALA A 59 -30.72 -78.33 81.95
C ALA A 59 -31.60 -79.60 81.92
N LEU A 60 -32.69 -79.63 82.71
CA LEU A 60 -33.66 -80.72 82.66
C LEU A 60 -34.31 -80.80 81.27
N PRO A 61 -34.44 -82.00 80.67
CA PRO A 61 -34.95 -82.18 79.31
C PRO A 61 -36.29 -81.46 79.05
N ALA A 62 -36.51 -80.97 77.83
CA ALA A 62 -37.74 -80.26 77.48
C ALA A 62 -39.02 -81.09 77.72
N SER A 63 -38.94 -82.43 77.71
CA SER A 63 -40.03 -83.34 78.10
C SER A 63 -40.47 -83.21 79.56
N PHE A 64 -39.58 -82.75 80.45
CA PHE A 64 -39.87 -82.39 81.84
C PHE A 64 -40.51 -80.99 81.94
N GLN A 65 -40.15 -80.08 81.03
CA GLN A 65 -40.74 -78.74 80.94
C GLN A 65 -42.12 -78.73 80.25
N SER A 66 -42.44 -79.74 79.40
CA SER A 66 -43.56 -79.66 78.45
C SER A 66 -44.66 -80.74 78.56
N ARG A 67 -44.55 -81.76 79.42
CA ARG A 67 -45.67 -82.71 79.61
C ARG A 67 -46.75 -82.18 80.57
N VAL A 68 -47.73 -81.51 79.96
CA VAL A 68 -49.18 -81.47 80.25
C VAL A 68 -49.63 -80.96 81.64
N THR A 69 -50.07 -79.69 81.63
CA THR A 69 -51.02 -79.03 82.56
C THR A 69 -50.58 -78.87 84.02
N TYR A 70 -50.27 -77.61 84.40
CA TYR A 70 -49.66 -77.17 85.67
C TYR A 70 -48.22 -77.67 85.88
N SER A 71 -47.29 -76.72 85.96
CA SER A 71 -45.84 -76.96 85.82
C SER A 71 -45.30 -77.99 86.83
N ASN A 72 -44.50 -78.95 86.38
CA ASN A 72 -43.78 -79.89 87.28
C ASN A 72 -42.77 -79.18 88.20
N ILE A 73 -42.35 -77.96 87.88
CA ILE A 73 -41.62 -77.08 88.82
C ILE A 73 -42.55 -76.62 89.96
N SER A 74 -43.80 -76.27 89.65
CA SER A 74 -44.84 -76.09 90.68
C SER A 74 -45.11 -77.38 91.43
N SER A 75 -44.97 -78.57 90.82
CA SER A 75 -45.04 -79.85 91.53
C SER A 75 -43.87 -80.04 92.48
N ILE A 76 -42.63 -79.70 92.11
CA ILE A 76 -41.47 -79.67 93.03
C ILE A 76 -41.71 -78.65 94.15
N ILE A 77 -42.15 -77.43 93.83
CA ILE A 77 -42.50 -76.41 94.83
C ILE A 77 -43.63 -76.92 95.74
N THR A 78 -44.64 -77.60 95.20
CA THR A 78 -45.77 -78.16 95.96
C THR A 78 -45.30 -79.29 96.88
N VAL A 79 -44.45 -80.19 96.39
CA VAL A 79 -43.89 -81.29 97.19
C VAL A 79 -42.95 -80.75 98.28
N LEU A 80 -42.09 -79.78 97.97
CA LEU A 80 -41.24 -79.11 98.97
C LEU A 80 -42.06 -78.29 99.98
N THR A 81 -43.18 -77.70 99.56
CA THR A 81 -44.11 -77.00 100.46
C THR A 81 -44.85 -78.00 101.36
N LYS A 82 -45.29 -79.15 100.82
CA LYS A 82 -45.87 -80.26 101.60
C LYS A 82 -44.86 -80.83 102.60
N PHE A 83 -43.60 -80.97 102.18
CA PHE A 83 -42.50 -81.36 103.06
C PHE A 83 -42.37 -80.34 104.19
N LYS A 84 -42.22 -79.05 103.88
CA LYS A 84 -42.13 -77.98 104.90
C LYS A 84 -43.31 -77.98 105.86
N ASN A 85 -44.54 -78.11 105.35
CA ASN A 85 -45.73 -78.14 106.21
C ASN A 85 -45.78 -79.40 107.08
N SER A 86 -45.37 -80.56 106.57
CA SER A 86 -45.31 -81.80 107.34
C SER A 86 -44.28 -81.74 108.47
N VAL A 87 -43.17 -81.02 108.26
CA VAL A 87 -42.18 -80.71 109.30
C VAL A 87 -42.79 -79.82 110.39
N LEU A 88 -43.52 -78.77 110.01
CA LEU A 88 -44.18 -77.85 110.95
C LEU A 88 -45.31 -78.50 111.75
N GLU A 89 -46.05 -79.44 111.15
CA GLU A 89 -47.20 -80.13 111.75
C GLU A 89 -46.82 -81.37 112.58
N ASN A 90 -45.53 -81.75 112.61
CA ASN A 90 -45.02 -82.97 113.27
C ASN A 90 -45.74 -84.26 112.81
N ASN A 91 -46.19 -84.32 111.56
CA ASN A 91 -46.88 -85.49 111.00
C ASN A 91 -45.90 -86.37 110.20
N ILE A 92 -45.47 -87.47 110.80
CA ILE A 92 -44.38 -88.31 110.31
C ILE A 92 -44.78 -89.09 109.06
N THR A 93 -46.02 -89.57 108.99
CA THR A 93 -46.49 -90.36 107.85
C THR A 93 -46.56 -89.50 106.59
N THR A 94 -47.00 -88.25 106.70
CA THR A 94 -47.00 -87.31 105.56
C THR A 94 -45.60 -86.80 105.24
N LEU A 95 -44.71 -86.71 106.24
CA LEU A 95 -43.31 -86.37 106.03
C LEU A 95 -42.57 -87.44 105.23
N GLU A 96 -42.71 -88.72 105.61
CA GLU A 96 -42.10 -89.84 104.90
C GLU A 96 -42.59 -89.91 103.44
N GLU A 97 -43.90 -89.76 103.22
CA GLU A 97 -44.49 -89.70 101.88
C GLU A 97 -43.92 -88.53 101.06
N ALA A 98 -43.80 -87.34 101.65
CA ALA A 98 -43.25 -86.16 100.98
C ALA A 98 -41.76 -86.32 100.63
N VAL A 99 -40.97 -86.92 101.53
CA VAL A 99 -39.54 -87.17 101.32
C VAL A 99 -39.32 -88.20 100.21
N LEU A 100 -40.04 -89.32 100.26
CA LEU A 100 -39.97 -90.36 99.22
C LEU A 100 -40.44 -89.85 97.86
N GLN A 101 -41.51 -89.04 97.82
CA GLN A 101 -41.92 -88.37 96.59
C GLN A 101 -40.79 -87.50 96.06
N THR A 102 -40.17 -86.67 96.91
CA THR A 102 -39.05 -85.79 96.52
C THR A 102 -37.85 -86.59 95.99
N GLN A 103 -37.48 -87.68 96.66
CA GLN A 103 -36.39 -88.57 96.25
C GLN A 103 -36.71 -89.24 94.91
N ASN A 104 -37.94 -89.71 94.70
CA ASN A 104 -38.37 -90.30 93.44
C ASN A 104 -38.32 -89.26 92.29
N TYR A 105 -38.65 -88.00 92.55
CA TYR A 105 -38.42 -86.91 91.59
C TYR A 105 -36.92 -86.75 91.26
N ILE A 106 -36.03 -86.80 92.25
CA ILE A 106 -34.57 -86.68 91.99
C ILE A 106 -34.05 -87.82 91.11
N HIS A 107 -34.47 -89.06 91.37
CA HIS A 107 -34.01 -90.26 90.65
C HIS A 107 -34.66 -90.43 89.28
N THR A 108 -35.99 -90.38 89.19
CA THR A 108 -36.74 -90.62 87.93
C THR A 108 -36.34 -89.64 86.83
N TYR A 109 -35.99 -88.40 87.21
CA TYR A 109 -35.69 -87.35 86.24
C TYR A 109 -34.18 -87.15 86.00
N GLY A 110 -33.34 -88.04 86.54
CA GLY A 110 -31.92 -88.09 86.23
C GLY A 110 -31.14 -86.86 86.71
N LEU A 111 -31.62 -86.14 87.72
CA LEU A 111 -30.93 -84.97 88.28
C LEU A 111 -29.54 -85.37 88.80
N ASN A 112 -29.46 -86.55 89.44
CA ASN A 112 -28.20 -87.13 89.91
C ASN A 112 -27.26 -87.50 88.73
N TYR A 113 -27.82 -87.98 87.62
CA TYR A 113 -27.07 -88.28 86.39
C TYR A 113 -26.52 -87.00 85.74
N LEU A 114 -27.32 -85.94 85.65
CA LEU A 114 -26.90 -84.65 85.08
C LEU A 114 -25.84 -83.95 85.94
N LEU A 115 -25.92 -84.08 87.26
CA LEU A 115 -24.90 -83.59 88.20
C LEU A 115 -23.57 -84.33 88.05
N SER A 116 -23.60 -85.64 87.73
CA SER A 116 -22.40 -86.44 87.49
C SER A 116 -21.75 -86.19 86.11
N LYS A 117 -22.49 -85.61 85.16
CA LYS A 117 -22.08 -85.47 83.74
C LYS A 117 -21.97 -84.01 83.27
N SER A 118 -22.29 -83.02 84.11
CA SER A 118 -22.14 -81.61 83.77
C SER A 118 -20.68 -81.29 83.48
N ILE A 119 -20.38 -80.92 82.23
CA ILE A 119 -19.12 -80.32 81.77
C ILE A 119 -18.64 -79.29 82.80
N SER A 120 -17.34 -79.26 83.08
CA SER A 120 -16.73 -78.30 84.01
C SER A 120 -17.27 -76.89 83.76
N VAL A 121 -17.89 -76.28 84.78
CA VAL A 121 -18.45 -74.91 84.73
C VAL A 121 -17.39 -73.88 84.30
N GLU A 122 -16.11 -74.19 84.52
CA GLU A 122 -14.96 -73.38 84.13
C GLU A 122 -14.77 -73.32 82.60
N GLU A 123 -15.00 -74.41 81.88
CA GLU A 123 -14.81 -74.47 80.42
C GLU A 123 -15.90 -73.69 79.68
N THR A 124 -17.15 -73.79 80.15
CA THR A 124 -18.28 -73.05 79.57
C THR A 124 -18.19 -71.54 79.83
N THR A 125 -17.72 -71.13 81.01
CA THR A 125 -17.52 -69.70 81.33
C THR A 125 -16.39 -69.09 80.51
N ASN A 126 -15.29 -69.82 80.28
CA ASN A 126 -14.20 -69.39 79.43
C ASN A 126 -14.64 -69.23 77.96
N LEU A 127 -15.41 -70.17 77.41
CA LEU A 127 -15.93 -70.07 76.04
C LEU A 127 -16.89 -68.89 75.85
N VAL A 128 -17.74 -68.58 76.84
CA VAL A 128 -18.61 -67.40 76.79
C VAL A 128 -17.79 -66.11 76.80
N LEU A 129 -16.72 -66.04 77.61
CA LEU A 129 -15.83 -64.89 77.66
C LEU A 129 -15.08 -64.70 76.33
N GLU A 130 -14.56 -65.78 75.74
CA GLU A 130 -13.92 -65.76 74.43
C GLU A 130 -14.89 -65.32 73.33
N ASN A 131 -16.13 -65.81 73.34
CA ASN A 131 -17.16 -65.40 72.37
C ASN A 131 -17.51 -63.92 72.49
N ASN A 132 -17.58 -63.39 73.72
CA ASN A 132 -17.81 -61.96 73.95
C ASN A 132 -16.65 -61.09 73.43
N ILE A 133 -15.39 -61.51 73.66
CA ILE A 133 -14.20 -60.82 73.11
C ILE A 133 -14.23 -60.86 71.58
N LEU A 134 -14.53 -62.03 71.00
CA LEU A 134 -14.60 -62.19 69.55
C LEU A 134 -15.70 -61.32 68.93
N ASN A 135 -16.88 -61.28 69.54
CA ASN A 135 -17.99 -60.42 69.09
C ASN A 135 -17.63 -58.93 69.17
N LYS A 136 -16.91 -58.51 70.22
CA LYS A 136 -16.41 -57.15 70.34
C LYS A 136 -15.40 -56.84 69.21
N SER A 137 -14.43 -57.72 68.97
CA SER A 137 -13.45 -57.56 67.88
C SER A 137 -14.11 -57.55 66.51
N LEU A 138 -15.13 -58.39 66.29
CA LEU A 138 -15.92 -58.41 65.05
C LEU A 138 -16.61 -57.07 64.84
N LYS A 139 -17.29 -56.54 65.87
CA LYS A 139 -17.97 -55.24 65.79
C LYS A 139 -17.00 -54.09 65.49
N GLU A 140 -15.83 -54.08 66.11
CA GLU A 140 -14.78 -53.09 65.84
C GLU A 140 -14.23 -53.22 64.41
N ASN A 141 -13.99 -54.44 63.92
CA ASN A 141 -13.52 -54.68 62.56
C ASN A 141 -14.57 -54.32 61.51
N THR A 142 -15.85 -54.62 61.74
CA THR A 142 -16.95 -54.18 60.89
C THR A 142 -17.01 -52.65 60.81
N LYS A 143 -16.82 -51.96 61.95
CA LYS A 143 -16.76 -50.49 61.95
C LYS A 143 -15.60 -49.98 61.09
N LYS A 144 -14.40 -50.53 61.24
CA LYS A 144 -13.21 -50.18 60.43
C LYS A 144 -13.44 -50.44 58.94
N ILE A 145 -14.05 -51.57 58.58
CA ILE A 145 -14.38 -51.89 57.19
C ILE A 145 -15.35 -50.86 56.60
N ASN A 146 -16.38 -50.45 57.35
CA ASN A 146 -17.31 -49.42 56.90
C ASN A 146 -16.64 -48.04 56.76
N GLU A 147 -15.76 -47.67 57.69
CA GLU A 147 -14.97 -46.43 57.61
C GLU A 147 -14.05 -46.44 56.37
N LEU A 148 -13.39 -47.56 56.08
CA LEU A 148 -12.56 -47.74 54.88
C LEU A 148 -13.39 -47.72 53.58
N ALA A 149 -14.58 -48.33 53.58
CA ALA A 149 -15.49 -48.29 52.44
C ALA A 149 -15.91 -46.85 52.13
N GLN A 150 -16.26 -46.08 53.16
CA GLN A 150 -16.62 -44.66 53.00
C GLN A 150 -15.44 -43.82 52.49
N GLN A 151 -14.23 -44.02 53.03
CA GLN A 151 -13.03 -43.34 52.54
C GLN A 151 -12.75 -43.67 51.06
N THR A 152 -12.96 -44.94 50.67
CA THR A 152 -12.79 -45.39 49.29
C THR A 152 -13.79 -44.71 48.36
N ASP A 153 -15.06 -44.62 48.76
CA ASP A 153 -16.10 -43.92 47.99
C ASP A 153 -15.79 -42.44 47.81
N ASP A 154 -15.29 -41.78 48.86
CA ASP A 154 -14.91 -40.36 48.78
C ASP A 154 -13.69 -40.14 47.88
N ILE A 155 -12.70 -41.05 47.92
CA ILE A 155 -11.57 -41.04 46.98
C ILE A 155 -12.08 -41.22 45.54
N ILE A 156 -13.00 -42.15 45.29
CA ILE A 156 -13.58 -42.38 43.95
C ILE A 156 -14.28 -41.12 43.45
N LYS A 157 -15.12 -40.47 44.28
CA LYS A 157 -15.79 -39.22 43.91
C LYS A 157 -14.81 -38.11 43.56
N ASN A 158 -13.77 -37.93 44.38
CA ASN A 158 -12.73 -36.94 44.14
C ASN A 158 -11.95 -37.23 42.86
N LEU A 159 -11.66 -38.51 42.58
CA LEU A 159 -10.95 -38.92 41.37
C LEU A 159 -11.79 -38.71 40.11
N ILE A 160 -13.11 -38.95 40.17
CA ILE A 160 -14.05 -38.65 39.08
C ILE A 160 -14.12 -37.13 38.85
N ALA A 161 -14.25 -36.33 39.92
CA ALA A 161 -14.28 -34.87 39.81
C ALA A 161 -13.00 -34.33 39.16
N PHE A 162 -11.84 -34.80 39.63
CA PHE A 162 -10.54 -34.43 39.07
C PHE A 162 -10.41 -34.86 37.60
N LYS A 163 -10.84 -36.07 37.24
CA LYS A 163 -10.85 -36.54 35.85
C LYS A 163 -11.67 -35.61 34.96
N ASN A 164 -12.88 -35.26 35.38
CA ASN A 164 -13.77 -34.38 34.62
C ASN A 164 -13.17 -32.97 34.47
N GLU A 165 -12.57 -32.42 35.53
CA GLU A 165 -11.86 -31.14 35.47
C GLU A 165 -10.72 -31.20 34.45
N LYS A 166 -9.88 -32.24 34.47
CA LYS A 166 -8.79 -32.39 33.52
C LYS A 166 -9.23 -32.63 32.08
N GLU A 167 -10.36 -33.31 31.86
CA GLU A 167 -10.97 -33.40 30.52
C GLU A 167 -11.42 -32.03 30.01
N THR A 168 -12.01 -31.19 30.87
CA THR A 168 -12.40 -29.83 30.48
C THR A 168 -11.19 -28.94 30.18
N GLU A 169 -10.14 -29.00 30.99
CA GLU A 169 -8.88 -28.28 30.74
C GLU A 169 -8.23 -28.73 29.42
N LEU A 170 -8.16 -30.05 29.15
CA LEU A 170 -7.61 -30.58 27.91
C LEU A 170 -8.40 -30.12 26.68
N ASN A 171 -9.72 -30.10 26.77
CA ASN A 171 -10.57 -29.60 25.70
C ASN A 171 -10.31 -28.10 25.43
N GLN A 172 -10.17 -27.29 26.48
CA GLN A 172 -9.82 -25.87 26.35
C GLN A 172 -8.43 -25.68 25.73
N ILE A 173 -7.43 -26.46 26.16
CA ILE A 173 -6.07 -26.43 25.57
C ILE A 173 -6.14 -26.79 24.08
N SER A 174 -6.91 -27.79 23.70
CA SER A 174 -7.09 -28.20 22.29
C SER A 174 -7.73 -27.09 21.45
N ILE A 175 -8.78 -26.44 21.98
CA ILE A 175 -9.43 -25.29 21.33
C ILE A 175 -8.45 -24.12 21.17
N ASN A 176 -7.72 -23.79 22.24
CA ASN A 176 -6.73 -22.71 22.23
C ASN A 176 -5.59 -23.00 21.25
N LEU A 177 -5.12 -24.24 21.19
CA LEU A 177 -4.10 -24.66 20.22
C LEU A 177 -4.61 -24.50 18.79
N LYS A 178 -5.83 -24.95 18.49
CA LYS A 178 -6.45 -24.77 17.17
C LYS A 178 -6.57 -23.30 16.79
N ASN A 179 -7.04 -22.46 17.70
CA ASN A 179 -7.16 -21.02 17.48
C ASN A 179 -5.79 -20.34 17.29
N SER A 180 -4.77 -20.79 18.03
CA SER A 180 -3.40 -20.31 17.89
C SER A 180 -2.81 -20.68 16.52
N THR A 181 -3.06 -21.90 16.03
CA THR A 181 -2.63 -22.33 14.69
C THR A 181 -3.31 -21.50 13.60
N LEU A 182 -4.62 -21.30 13.68
CA LEU A 182 -5.36 -20.44 12.75
C LEU A 182 -4.83 -18.99 12.76
N SER A 183 -4.52 -18.46 13.94
CA SER A 183 -3.93 -17.13 14.07
C SER A 183 -2.53 -17.06 13.44
N ALA A 184 -1.71 -18.10 13.61
CA ALA A 184 -0.39 -18.19 12.98
C ALA A 184 -0.49 -18.24 11.44
N GLU A 185 -1.45 -18.98 10.90
CA GLU A 185 -1.72 -19.02 9.45
C GLU A 185 -2.15 -17.63 8.92
N GLN A 186 -3.03 -16.93 9.64
CA GLN A 186 -3.43 -15.57 9.30
C GLN A 186 -2.26 -14.57 9.34
N ILE A 187 -1.35 -14.72 10.31
CA ILE A 187 -0.13 -13.92 10.40
C ILE A 187 0.77 -14.16 9.17
N ILE A 188 0.97 -15.42 8.78
CA ILE A 188 1.76 -15.77 7.59
C ILE A 188 1.13 -15.17 6.34
N GLN A 189 -0.19 -15.27 6.18
CA GLN A 189 -0.91 -14.69 5.04
C GLN A 189 -0.75 -13.16 5.01
N THR A 190 -0.95 -12.50 6.15
CA THR A 190 -0.76 -11.05 6.29
C THR A 190 0.66 -10.63 5.94
N GLN A 191 1.66 -11.41 6.36
CA GLN A 191 3.06 -11.15 6.05
C GLN A 191 3.35 -11.26 4.55
N GLN A 192 2.76 -12.24 3.85
CA GLN A 192 2.88 -12.35 2.40
C GLN A 192 2.24 -11.15 1.68
N ASP A 193 1.10 -10.67 2.16
CA ASP A 193 0.43 -9.52 1.56
C ASP A 193 1.20 -8.22 1.82
N ILE A 194 1.81 -8.06 3.01
CA ILE A 194 2.77 -6.97 3.28
C ILE A 194 3.94 -6.99 2.30
N LEU A 195 4.51 -8.18 2.00
CA LEU A 195 5.61 -8.29 1.04
C LEU A 195 5.19 -7.90 -0.39
N LYS A 196 3.99 -8.29 -0.82
CA LYS A 196 3.43 -7.86 -2.12
C LYS A 196 3.24 -6.34 -2.17
N ILE A 197 2.64 -5.76 -1.12
CA ILE A 197 2.44 -4.31 -1.01
C ILE A 197 3.78 -3.59 -1.06
N LYS A 198 4.79 -4.07 -0.33
CA LYS A 198 6.14 -3.51 -0.35
C LYS A 198 6.72 -3.50 -1.77
N SER A 199 6.62 -4.61 -2.50
CA SER A 199 7.08 -4.68 -3.90
C SER A 199 6.38 -3.66 -4.80
N SER A 200 5.07 -3.47 -4.63
CA SER A 200 4.32 -2.45 -5.37
C SER A 200 4.76 -1.03 -5.01
N ILE A 201 4.99 -0.75 -3.72
CA ILE A 201 5.51 0.54 -3.26
C ILE A 201 6.90 0.81 -3.85
N ASP A 202 7.80 -0.17 -3.80
CA ASP A 202 9.16 -0.07 -4.35
C ASP A 202 9.11 0.24 -5.86
N THR A 203 8.18 -0.40 -6.59
CA THR A 203 7.96 -0.16 -8.03
C THR A 203 7.41 1.25 -8.31
N VAL A 204 6.40 1.69 -7.55
CA VAL A 204 5.83 3.04 -7.68
C VAL A 204 6.89 4.10 -7.37
N HIS A 205 7.71 3.88 -6.34
CA HIS A 205 8.79 4.78 -5.98
C HIS A 205 9.84 4.89 -7.10
N ALA A 206 10.27 3.76 -7.68
CA ALA A 206 11.20 3.75 -8.81
C ALA A 206 10.64 4.49 -10.03
N ASN A 207 9.37 4.24 -10.39
CA ASN A 207 8.70 4.90 -11.51
C ASN A 207 8.53 6.40 -11.28
N SER A 208 8.15 6.79 -10.05
CA SER A 208 8.00 8.19 -9.66
C SER A 208 9.34 8.93 -9.72
N LYS A 209 10.42 8.29 -9.25
CA LYS A 209 11.78 8.84 -9.33
C LYS A 209 12.24 9.03 -10.77
N ALA A 210 12.05 8.02 -11.63
CA ALA A 210 12.38 8.12 -13.05
C ALA A 210 11.58 9.24 -13.76
N THR A 211 10.30 9.39 -13.41
CA THR A 211 9.46 10.47 -13.95
C THR A 211 9.96 11.85 -13.51
N LEU A 212 10.32 12.00 -12.23
CA LEU A 212 10.88 13.24 -11.70
C LEU A 212 12.21 13.59 -12.38
N ASP A 213 13.10 12.62 -12.57
CA ASP A 213 14.38 12.84 -13.25
C ASP A 213 14.15 13.25 -14.72
N GLY A 214 13.21 12.60 -15.42
CA GLY A 214 12.80 12.99 -16.77
C GLY A 214 12.21 14.41 -16.86
N GLN A 215 11.41 14.82 -15.86
CA GLN A 215 10.90 16.19 -15.76
C GLN A 215 12.03 17.21 -15.52
N GLN A 216 13.01 16.89 -14.67
CA GLN A 216 14.16 17.77 -14.44
C GLN A 216 14.99 17.97 -15.71
N ASP A 217 15.16 16.93 -16.52
CA ASP A 217 15.85 17.03 -17.80
C ASP A 217 15.08 17.91 -18.80
N LEU A 218 13.75 17.78 -18.84
CA LEU A 218 12.90 18.62 -19.68
C LEU A 218 12.95 20.09 -19.24
N ILE A 219 12.91 20.36 -17.93
CA ILE A 219 13.09 21.71 -17.36
C ILE A 219 14.45 22.28 -17.76
N ARG A 220 15.53 21.48 -17.71
CA ARG A 220 16.87 21.93 -18.12
C ARG A 220 16.93 22.28 -19.60
N LYS A 221 16.31 21.48 -20.47
CA LYS A 221 16.19 21.78 -21.91
C LYS A 221 15.40 23.06 -22.16
N LEU A 222 14.22 23.19 -21.57
CA LEU A 222 13.39 24.39 -21.69
C LEU A 222 14.13 25.65 -21.21
N LYS A 223 14.90 25.56 -20.12
CA LYS A 223 15.72 26.67 -19.64
C LYS A 223 16.77 27.10 -20.68
N ASN A 224 17.45 26.15 -21.31
CA ASN A 224 18.42 26.44 -22.37
C ASN A 224 17.74 27.04 -23.61
N ASP A 225 16.56 26.52 -24.00
CA ASP A 225 15.80 27.03 -25.13
C ASP A 225 15.32 28.47 -24.88
N ILE A 226 14.87 28.78 -23.66
CA ILE A 226 14.51 30.15 -23.25
C ILE A 226 15.74 31.06 -23.32
N GLU A 227 16.90 30.64 -22.80
CA GLU A 227 18.12 31.45 -22.85
C GLU A 227 18.57 31.73 -24.30
N ASN A 228 18.43 30.75 -25.19
CA ASN A 228 18.72 30.92 -26.61
C ASN A 228 17.71 31.85 -27.30
N ALA A 229 16.42 31.74 -26.97
CA ALA A 229 15.39 32.64 -27.47
C ALA A 229 15.65 34.08 -27.00
N GLU A 230 16.02 34.29 -25.74
CA GLU A 230 16.40 35.62 -25.21
C GLU A 230 17.60 36.22 -25.95
N LYS A 231 18.63 35.43 -26.25
CA LYS A 231 19.78 35.87 -27.06
C LYS A 231 19.36 36.28 -28.47
N SER A 232 18.53 35.47 -29.14
CA SER A 232 18.00 35.76 -30.46
C SER A 232 17.15 37.03 -30.47
N ILE A 233 16.28 37.23 -29.46
CA ILE A 233 15.47 38.44 -29.32
C ILE A 233 16.38 39.66 -29.16
N LYS A 234 17.41 39.61 -28.31
CA LYS A 234 18.37 40.72 -28.15
C LYS A 234 19.10 41.04 -29.46
N PHE A 235 19.51 40.01 -30.20
CA PHE A 235 20.16 40.18 -31.49
C PHE A 235 19.24 40.86 -32.51
N ILE A 236 18.02 40.33 -32.71
CA ILE A 236 17.01 40.90 -33.63
C ILE A 236 16.68 42.35 -33.25
N ASN A 237 16.55 42.64 -31.95
CA ASN A 237 16.23 43.99 -31.51
C ASN A 237 17.38 44.98 -31.82
N THR A 238 18.63 44.52 -31.70
CA THR A 238 19.82 45.32 -32.07
C THR A 238 19.87 45.56 -33.58
N GLU A 239 19.63 44.51 -34.38
CA GLU A 239 19.63 44.60 -35.84
C GLU A 239 18.49 45.48 -36.38
N SER A 240 17.30 45.37 -35.77
CA SER A 240 16.15 46.23 -36.06
C SER A 240 16.47 47.70 -35.79
N LEU A 241 17.10 48.01 -34.65
CA LEU A 241 17.52 49.38 -34.32
C LEU A 241 18.51 49.93 -35.36
N SER A 242 19.52 49.15 -35.78
CA SER A 242 20.44 49.58 -36.83
C SER A 242 19.74 49.80 -38.17
N SER A 243 18.82 48.91 -38.57
CA SER A 243 18.08 49.06 -39.83
C SER A 243 17.12 50.26 -39.80
N THR A 244 16.51 50.57 -38.65
CA THR A 244 15.70 51.79 -38.51
C THR A 244 16.54 53.07 -38.63
N GLU A 245 17.79 53.06 -38.15
CA GLU A 245 18.68 54.20 -38.32
C GLU A 245 19.15 54.33 -39.78
N GLU A 246 19.52 53.23 -40.44
CA GLU A 246 19.85 53.22 -41.87
C GLU A 246 18.69 53.73 -42.74
N THR A 247 17.47 53.25 -42.50
CA THR A 247 16.29 53.69 -43.25
C THR A 247 15.97 55.16 -43.00
N LYS A 248 16.24 55.69 -41.81
CA LYS A 248 16.10 57.12 -41.50
C LYS A 248 17.13 57.95 -42.29
N ILE A 249 18.39 57.52 -42.32
CA ILE A 249 19.45 58.16 -43.13
C ILE A 249 19.06 58.17 -44.61
N ILE A 250 18.68 57.01 -45.17
CA ILE A 250 18.25 56.89 -46.57
C ILE A 250 17.05 57.82 -46.86
N ARG A 251 16.11 57.94 -45.93
CA ARG A 251 14.95 58.83 -46.08
C ARG A 251 15.36 60.30 -46.11
N GLU A 252 16.33 60.70 -45.28
CA GLU A 252 16.89 62.05 -45.29
C GLU A 252 17.64 62.32 -46.61
N ASP A 253 18.43 61.37 -47.09
CA ASP A 253 19.11 61.45 -48.39
C ASP A 253 18.14 61.51 -49.57
N LEU A 254 17.07 60.72 -49.57
CA LEU A 254 16.03 60.80 -50.61
C LEU A 254 15.33 62.15 -50.60
N LYS A 255 15.09 62.73 -49.43
CA LYS A 255 14.47 64.06 -49.31
C LYS A 255 15.38 65.15 -49.86
N SER A 256 16.69 65.07 -49.60
CA SER A 256 17.67 66.03 -50.13
C SER A 256 17.80 65.90 -51.65
N LEU A 257 17.91 64.66 -52.16
CA LEU A 257 18.00 64.36 -53.59
C LEU A 257 16.74 64.80 -54.35
N HIS A 258 15.56 64.57 -53.79
CA HIS A 258 14.30 65.07 -54.36
C HIS A 258 14.26 66.60 -54.43
N GLY A 259 14.80 67.29 -53.42
CA GLY A 259 14.95 68.75 -53.43
C GLY A 259 15.84 69.23 -54.56
N GLU A 260 16.97 68.56 -54.80
CA GLU A 260 17.90 68.89 -55.88
C GLU A 260 17.33 68.59 -57.27
N ALA A 261 16.67 67.44 -57.45
CA ALA A 261 15.99 67.09 -58.69
C ALA A 261 14.89 68.12 -59.04
N LYS A 262 14.14 68.60 -58.05
CA LYS A 262 13.14 69.66 -58.23
C LYS A 262 13.77 71.00 -58.63
N ARG A 263 14.95 71.34 -58.08
CA ARG A 263 15.70 72.54 -58.49
C ARG A 263 16.13 72.46 -59.96
N ILE A 264 16.74 71.33 -60.35
CA ILE A 264 17.19 71.08 -61.72
C ILE A 264 16.01 71.15 -62.69
N TYR A 265 14.87 70.54 -62.34
CA TYR A 265 13.66 70.60 -63.17
C TYR A 265 13.18 72.04 -63.40
N ASN A 266 13.11 72.86 -62.35
CA ASN A 266 12.68 74.26 -62.45
C ASN A 266 13.67 75.12 -63.27
N GLU A 267 14.97 74.81 -63.23
CA GLU A 267 15.99 75.47 -64.06
C GLU A 267 15.86 75.08 -65.53
N LEU A 268 15.65 73.78 -65.81
CA LEU A 268 15.36 73.27 -67.14
C LEU A 268 14.10 73.90 -67.73
N GLU A 269 13.01 74.00 -66.97
CA GLU A 269 11.76 74.62 -67.42
C GLU A 269 11.94 76.10 -67.82
N LYS A 270 12.78 76.85 -67.09
CA LYS A 270 13.13 78.23 -67.43
C LYS A 270 13.95 78.33 -68.72
N LEU A 271 14.87 77.39 -68.95
CA LEU A 271 15.74 77.36 -70.14
C LEU A 271 15.05 76.79 -71.39
N LEU A 272 14.09 75.88 -71.22
CA LEU A 272 13.32 75.25 -72.31
C LEU A 272 12.09 76.05 -72.75
N ASN A 273 11.90 77.27 -72.23
CA ASN A 273 10.73 78.06 -72.57
C ASN A 273 10.65 78.20 -74.11
N PRO A 274 9.57 77.73 -74.79
CA PRO A 274 9.52 77.59 -76.25
C PRO A 274 9.78 78.89 -77.01
N ALA A 275 9.59 80.03 -76.35
CA ALA A 275 9.92 81.35 -76.88
C ALA A 275 11.42 81.53 -77.17
N ILE A 276 12.31 80.99 -76.31
CA ILE A 276 13.76 81.13 -76.46
C ILE A 276 14.30 80.15 -77.52
N ALA A 277 13.81 78.90 -77.54
CA ALA A 277 14.21 77.91 -78.53
C ALA A 277 13.82 78.32 -79.96
N LYS A 278 12.63 78.92 -80.15
CA LYS A 278 12.16 79.42 -81.44
C LYS A 278 12.96 80.63 -81.94
N ASP A 279 13.35 81.54 -81.05
CA ASP A 279 14.13 82.73 -81.39
C ASP A 279 15.60 82.37 -81.72
N LEU A 280 16.16 81.39 -81.02
CA LEU A 280 17.50 80.85 -81.27
C LEU A 280 17.58 80.13 -82.63
N GLN A 281 16.58 79.30 -82.95
CA GLN A 281 16.49 78.60 -84.25
C GLN A 281 16.37 79.60 -85.41
N GLN A 282 15.53 80.63 -85.28
CA GLN A 282 15.39 81.66 -86.32
C GLN A 282 16.68 82.46 -86.54
N THR A 283 17.42 82.75 -85.48
CA THR A 283 18.70 83.46 -85.56
C THR A 283 19.77 82.63 -86.28
N PHE A 284 19.89 81.34 -85.96
CA PHE A 284 20.84 80.45 -86.64
C PHE A 284 20.48 80.22 -88.11
N ARG A 285 19.20 80.06 -88.42
CA ARG A 285 18.71 79.91 -89.80
C ARG A 285 19.02 81.13 -90.67
N LYS A 286 18.76 82.35 -90.15
CA LYS A 286 19.09 83.60 -90.85
C LYS A 286 20.59 83.72 -91.13
N ARG A 287 21.44 83.38 -90.15
CA ARG A 287 22.90 83.49 -90.27
C ARG A 287 23.49 82.46 -91.23
N LYS A 288 22.98 81.23 -91.22
CA LYS A 288 23.33 80.18 -92.19
C LYS A 288 23.02 80.58 -93.63
N ILE A 289 21.83 81.12 -93.89
CA ILE A 289 21.44 81.58 -95.24
C ILE A 289 22.36 82.72 -95.73
N TRP A 290 22.75 83.63 -94.83
CA TRP A 290 23.68 84.70 -95.16
C TRP A 290 25.08 84.18 -95.47
N LEU A 291 25.61 83.25 -94.65
CA LEU A 291 26.91 82.63 -94.85
C LEU A 291 26.96 81.79 -96.14
N PHE A 292 25.91 81.05 -96.47
CA PHE A 292 25.79 80.30 -97.73
C PHE A 292 25.90 81.22 -98.95
N ARG A 293 25.22 82.37 -98.92
CA ARG A 293 25.34 83.38 -99.99
C ARG A 293 26.75 83.95 -100.08
N SER A 294 27.40 84.23 -98.94
CA SER A 294 28.79 84.70 -98.92
C SER A 294 29.76 83.65 -99.47
N SER A 295 29.58 82.38 -99.13
CA SER A 295 30.38 81.25 -99.63
C SER A 295 30.29 81.16 -101.15
N ILE A 296 29.09 81.27 -101.72
CA ILE A 296 28.90 81.28 -103.18
C ILE A 296 29.64 82.45 -103.84
N VAL A 297 29.56 83.66 -103.26
CA VAL A 297 30.23 84.84 -103.81
C VAL A 297 31.75 84.68 -103.85
N TRP A 298 32.37 84.21 -102.76
CA TRP A 298 33.82 83.97 -102.73
C TRP A 298 34.26 82.86 -103.69
N GLY A 299 33.45 81.81 -103.84
CA GLY A 299 33.70 80.74 -104.81
C GLY A 299 33.72 81.25 -106.26
N ILE A 300 32.78 82.12 -106.63
CA ILE A 300 32.72 82.72 -107.98
C ILE A 300 33.92 83.67 -108.20
N ILE A 301 34.28 84.49 -107.20
CA ILE A 301 35.43 85.40 -107.30
C ILE A 301 36.73 84.61 -107.48
N ALA A 302 36.94 83.55 -106.69
CA ALA A 302 38.11 82.68 -106.81
C ALA A 302 38.19 82.05 -108.21
N LEU A 303 37.05 81.59 -108.76
CA LEU A 303 36.98 81.02 -110.11
C LEU A 303 37.40 82.04 -111.19
N ILE A 304 36.87 83.27 -111.12
CA ILE A 304 37.18 84.33 -112.09
C ILE A 304 38.67 84.70 -112.03
N ILE A 305 39.23 84.86 -110.83
CA ILE A 305 40.66 85.17 -110.66
C ILE A 305 41.52 84.03 -111.19
N ALA A 306 41.18 82.78 -110.89
CA ALA A 306 41.91 81.62 -111.39
C ALA A 306 41.92 81.54 -112.93
N LEU A 307 40.78 81.77 -113.57
CA LEU A 307 40.67 81.81 -115.03
C LEU A 307 41.46 82.98 -115.63
N SER A 308 41.42 84.16 -114.99
CA SER A 308 42.19 85.33 -115.39
C SER A 308 43.70 85.08 -115.29
N LEU A 309 44.16 84.45 -114.19
CA LEU A 309 45.56 84.05 -113.99
C LEU A 309 46.01 83.04 -115.04
N GLY A 310 45.19 82.01 -115.30
CA GLY A 310 45.49 81.01 -116.32
C GLY A 310 45.62 81.62 -117.72
N ARG A 311 44.71 82.54 -118.08
CA ARG A 311 44.78 83.29 -119.34
C ARG A 311 46.00 84.20 -119.42
N TYR A 312 46.38 84.84 -118.30
CA TYR A 312 47.56 85.70 -118.24
C TYR A 312 48.86 84.91 -118.40
N ILE A 313 48.97 83.75 -117.73
CA ILE A 313 50.09 82.83 -117.89
C ILE A 313 50.19 82.37 -119.35
N TYR A 314 49.08 81.97 -119.97
CA TYR A 314 49.05 81.55 -121.37
C TYR A 314 49.57 82.65 -122.32
N LEU A 315 49.11 83.90 -122.15
CA LEU A 315 49.56 85.03 -122.96
C LEU A 315 51.07 85.31 -122.84
N ILE A 316 51.65 85.14 -121.65
CA ILE A 316 53.09 85.33 -121.44
C ILE A 316 53.91 84.32 -122.24
N PHE A 317 53.44 83.07 -122.36
CA PHE A 317 54.16 82.01 -123.06
C PHE A 317 53.96 82.03 -124.59
N GLU A 318 52.86 82.62 -125.08
CA GLU A 318 52.55 82.68 -126.53
C GLU A 318 53.23 83.88 -127.24
N THR A 319 53.71 84.89 -126.50
CA THR A 319 54.36 86.05 -127.10
C THR A 319 55.86 85.75 -127.32
N ASP A 320 56.32 85.69 -128.58
CA ASP A 320 57.65 85.26 -129.12
C ASP A 320 58.93 85.96 -128.57
N GLY A 321 58.91 86.50 -127.36
CA GLY A 321 60.03 87.19 -126.72
C GLY A 321 60.47 86.64 -125.36
N PHE A 322 59.84 85.57 -124.84
CA PHE A 322 60.20 85.06 -123.51
C PHE A 322 61.47 84.21 -123.56
N THR A 323 62.58 84.83 -123.13
CA THR A 323 63.89 84.20 -122.97
C THR A 323 64.13 83.93 -121.48
N PHE A 324 64.70 82.76 -121.14
CA PHE A 324 64.98 82.31 -119.76
C PHE A 324 66.16 83.06 -119.11
N GLU A 325 66.13 84.38 -119.16
CA GLU A 325 67.02 85.22 -118.37
C GLU A 325 66.46 85.38 -116.96
N LEU A 326 67.32 85.17 -115.96
CA LEU A 326 66.92 85.08 -114.56
C LEU A 326 66.20 86.36 -114.06
N GLU A 327 66.59 87.52 -114.59
CA GLU A 327 65.96 88.82 -114.30
C GLU A 327 64.50 88.89 -114.78
N LYS A 328 64.19 88.39 -115.98
CA LYS A 328 62.82 88.42 -116.54
C LYS A 328 61.88 87.46 -115.81
N VAL A 329 62.37 86.28 -115.46
CA VAL A 329 61.62 85.29 -114.66
C VAL A 329 61.28 85.87 -113.28
N PHE A 330 62.23 86.55 -112.64
CA PHE A 330 62.01 87.17 -111.33
C PHE A 330 60.94 88.27 -111.37
N VAL A 331 60.93 89.12 -112.40
CA VAL A 331 59.89 90.17 -112.57
C VAL A 331 58.50 89.57 -112.80
N VAL A 332 58.39 88.50 -113.60
CA VAL A 332 57.12 87.79 -113.82
C VAL A 332 56.64 87.12 -112.54
N PHE A 333 57.55 86.48 -111.78
CA PHE A 333 57.22 85.90 -110.47
C PHE A 333 56.71 86.96 -109.49
N LEU A 334 57.38 88.12 -109.40
CA LEU A 334 56.96 89.22 -108.53
C LEU A 334 55.58 89.78 -108.92
N LYS A 335 55.28 89.85 -110.23
CA LYS A 335 53.97 90.28 -110.74
C LYS A 335 52.86 89.25 -110.53
N LEU A 336 53.17 87.96 -110.60
CA LEU A 336 52.23 86.87 -110.32
C LEU A 336 51.94 86.70 -108.83
N LEU A 337 52.85 87.15 -107.96
CA LEU A 337 52.69 87.05 -106.51
C LEU A 337 51.43 87.78 -106.03
N ALA A 338 51.18 89.00 -106.50
CA ALA A 338 50.01 89.78 -106.10
C ALA A 338 48.67 89.08 -106.43
N PRO A 339 48.37 88.69 -107.68
CA PRO A 339 47.11 88.00 -107.98
C PRO A 339 47.05 86.57 -107.39
N ALA A 340 48.19 85.89 -107.21
CA ALA A 340 48.22 84.59 -106.52
C ALA A 340 47.86 84.71 -105.03
N THR A 341 48.33 85.76 -104.34
CA THR A 341 47.95 86.02 -102.93
C THR A 341 46.47 86.35 -102.79
N ILE A 342 45.89 87.11 -103.73
CA ILE A 342 44.45 87.41 -103.73
C ILE A 342 43.63 86.15 -104.00
N LEU A 343 44.06 85.29 -104.92
CA LEU A 343 43.42 84.00 -105.18
C LEU A 343 43.47 83.09 -103.93
N TYR A 344 44.64 82.99 -103.31
CA TYR A 344 44.81 82.24 -102.06
C TYR A 344 43.89 82.79 -100.95
N PHE A 345 43.80 84.10 -100.81
CA PHE A 345 42.89 84.74 -99.86
C PHE A 345 41.42 84.41 -100.15
N ALA A 346 40.99 84.46 -101.41
CA ALA A 346 39.63 84.12 -101.80
C ALA A 346 39.28 82.65 -101.51
N ILE A 347 40.20 81.72 -101.77
CA ILE A 347 40.03 80.29 -101.45
C ILE A 347 39.95 80.07 -99.93
N ASN A 348 40.77 80.78 -99.16
CA ASN A 348 40.73 80.67 -97.69
C ASN A 348 39.41 81.21 -97.13
N GLN A 349 38.92 82.36 -97.63
CA GLN A 349 37.64 82.93 -97.22
C GLN A 349 36.45 82.04 -97.60
N TYR A 350 36.51 81.38 -98.75
CA TYR A 350 35.53 80.36 -99.14
C TYR A 350 35.50 79.20 -98.13
N THR A 351 36.67 78.67 -97.79
CA THR A 351 36.81 77.53 -96.87
C THR A 351 36.27 77.87 -95.47
N VAL A 352 36.68 79.02 -94.92
CA VAL A 352 36.19 79.51 -93.62
C VAL A 352 34.68 79.71 -93.63
N SER A 353 34.14 80.32 -94.69
CA SER A 353 32.70 80.55 -94.82
C SER A 353 31.91 79.24 -94.83
N ARG A 354 32.44 78.18 -95.46
CA ARG A 354 31.80 76.87 -95.55
C ARG A 354 31.86 76.09 -94.23
N THR A 355 32.99 76.11 -93.52
CA THR A 355 33.08 75.49 -92.19
C THR A 355 32.11 76.15 -91.20
N LEU A 356 31.99 77.48 -91.25
CA LEU A 356 31.00 78.19 -90.42
C LEU A 356 29.57 77.81 -90.80
N GLU A 357 29.25 77.68 -92.08
CA GLU A 357 27.93 77.24 -92.53
C GLU A 357 27.57 75.85 -91.98
N GLU A 358 28.48 74.89 -92.05
CA GLU A 358 28.29 73.53 -91.52
C GLU A 358 28.06 73.54 -90.01
N GLU A 359 28.81 74.35 -89.27
CA GLU A 359 28.65 74.49 -87.83
C GLU A 359 27.30 75.12 -87.45
N TYR A 360 26.86 76.16 -88.18
CA TYR A 360 25.55 76.77 -87.95
C TYR A 360 24.40 75.86 -88.40
N ALA A 361 24.59 75.02 -89.41
CA ALA A 361 23.62 74.00 -89.80
C ALA A 361 23.47 72.92 -88.71
N PHE A 362 24.58 72.50 -88.10
CA PHE A 362 24.55 71.58 -86.96
C PHE A 362 23.82 72.20 -85.77
N ARG A 363 24.16 73.44 -85.40
CA ARG A 363 23.51 74.18 -84.30
C ARG A 363 22.01 74.43 -84.55
N GLU A 364 21.61 74.71 -85.79
CA GLU A 364 20.20 74.82 -86.19
C GLU A 364 19.46 73.48 -86.00
N SER A 365 20.07 72.35 -86.40
CA SER A 365 19.46 71.03 -86.26
C SER A 365 19.28 70.61 -84.80
N VAL A 366 20.28 70.88 -83.94
CA VAL A 366 20.19 70.65 -82.49
C VAL A 366 19.10 71.51 -81.86
N ALA A 367 19.03 72.81 -82.16
CA ALA A 367 17.97 73.69 -81.66
C ALA A 367 16.57 73.23 -82.11
N THR A 368 16.44 72.75 -83.35
CA THR A 368 15.18 72.22 -83.89
C THR A 368 14.74 70.95 -83.15
N SER A 369 15.67 70.03 -82.88
CA SER A 369 15.39 68.82 -82.11
C SER A 369 14.99 69.12 -80.67
N LEU A 370 15.68 70.07 -80.02
CA LEU A 370 15.39 70.50 -78.65
C LEU A 370 14.00 71.17 -78.54
N MET A 371 13.59 71.94 -79.56
CA MET A 371 12.24 72.48 -79.65
C MET A 371 11.19 71.37 -79.84
N ALA A 372 11.45 70.36 -80.68
CA ALA A 372 10.55 69.23 -80.87
C ALA A 372 10.35 68.42 -79.56
N TYR A 373 11.42 68.20 -78.79
CA TYR A 373 11.33 67.59 -77.46
C TYR A 373 10.53 68.45 -76.47
N ALA A 374 10.76 69.78 -76.47
CA ALA A 374 10.00 70.71 -75.62
C ALA A 374 8.49 70.68 -75.94
N GLU A 375 8.14 70.63 -77.23
CA GLU A 375 6.76 70.63 -77.70
C GLU A 375 6.04 69.30 -77.42
N GLN A 376 6.75 68.16 -77.52
CA GLN A 376 6.22 66.85 -77.12
C GLN A 376 5.91 66.78 -75.62
N ILE A 377 6.79 67.34 -74.76
CA ILE A 377 6.59 67.35 -73.30
C ILE A 377 5.43 68.28 -72.90
N LYS A 378 5.19 69.36 -73.65
CA LYS A 378 4.09 70.31 -73.36
C LYS A 378 2.71 69.78 -73.75
N THR A 379 2.64 68.92 -74.77
CA THR A 379 1.38 68.44 -75.35
C THR A 379 0.83 67.21 -74.63
N ASP A 380 1.68 66.42 -73.96
CA ASP A 380 1.29 65.21 -73.25
C ASP A 380 2.08 65.03 -71.92
N PRO A 381 1.44 65.21 -70.74
CA PRO A 381 2.12 65.13 -69.44
C PRO A 381 2.75 63.76 -69.13
N ASN A 382 2.21 62.67 -69.68
CA ASN A 382 2.67 61.30 -69.40
C ASN A 382 3.87 60.88 -70.24
N ARG A 383 4.13 61.56 -71.37
CA ARG A 383 5.27 61.30 -72.26
C ARG A 383 6.61 61.59 -71.60
N LYS A 384 6.61 62.51 -70.62
CA LYS A 384 7.77 62.85 -69.80
C LYS A 384 8.25 61.63 -68.99
N GLU A 385 7.34 60.89 -68.37
CA GLU A 385 7.68 59.68 -67.60
C GLU A 385 8.20 58.58 -68.52
N GLU A 386 7.64 58.44 -69.71
CA GLU A 386 8.06 57.45 -70.74
C GLU A 386 9.50 57.72 -71.22
N LEU A 387 9.84 58.97 -71.55
CA LEU A 387 11.19 59.37 -71.97
C LEU A 387 12.23 59.19 -70.85
N ILE A 388 11.87 59.52 -69.61
CA ILE A 388 12.76 59.29 -68.44
C ILE A 388 12.97 57.78 -68.23
N LYS A 389 11.94 56.96 -68.46
CA LYS A 389 12.01 55.49 -68.34
C LYS A 389 12.91 54.86 -69.40
N GLU A 390 12.86 55.34 -70.65
CA GLU A 390 13.77 54.88 -71.72
C GLU A 390 15.22 55.30 -71.44
N THR A 391 15.44 56.51 -70.91
CA THR A 391 16.80 57.02 -70.67
C THR A 391 17.44 56.44 -69.41
N CYS A 392 16.65 56.17 -68.35
CA CYS A 392 17.13 55.60 -67.08
C CYS A 392 17.00 54.06 -67.00
N GLY A 393 16.38 53.42 -68.00
CA GLY A 393 16.09 51.99 -68.03
C GLY A 393 17.28 51.06 -68.29
N LEU A 394 18.52 51.57 -68.40
CA LEU A 394 19.73 50.76 -68.65
C LEU A 394 20.42 50.20 -67.39
N SER A 395 19.75 50.23 -66.24
CA SER A 395 20.24 49.54 -65.03
C SER A 395 19.13 48.74 -64.36
N GLN A 396 18.84 47.56 -64.91
CA GLN A 396 18.33 46.45 -64.10
C GLN A 396 19.45 45.41 -63.92
N PRO A 397 19.73 44.95 -62.69
CA PRO A 397 20.73 43.91 -62.47
C PRO A 397 20.25 42.59 -63.09
N ARG A 398 21.16 41.92 -63.83
CA ARG A 398 20.92 40.58 -64.38
C ARG A 398 20.49 39.64 -63.25
N ARG A 399 19.31 39.03 -63.38
CA ARG A 399 18.86 37.93 -62.52
C ARG A 399 19.85 36.77 -62.64
N TYR A 400 20.41 36.38 -61.51
CA TYR A 400 21.28 35.20 -61.38
C TYR A 400 20.40 33.94 -61.48
N ASN A 401 20.63 33.12 -62.50
CA ASN A 401 20.08 31.77 -62.57
C ASN A 401 21.09 30.81 -61.92
N PRO A 402 20.74 30.06 -60.87
CA PRO A 402 21.64 29.06 -60.31
C PRO A 402 21.76 27.86 -61.25
N PRO A 403 22.95 27.24 -61.37
CA PRO A 403 23.12 26.03 -62.16
C PRO A 403 22.43 24.83 -61.48
N SER A 404 21.63 24.12 -62.26
CA SER A 404 21.17 22.77 -61.96
C SER A 404 22.35 21.81 -61.96
N TYR A 405 22.65 21.20 -60.81
CA TYR A 405 23.57 20.06 -60.74
C TYR A 405 22.83 18.74 -61.02
N PRO A 406 23.48 17.76 -61.67
CA PRO A 406 22.97 16.40 -61.84
C PRO A 406 22.91 15.60 -60.54
#